data_AF-A0A5J4X3C1-F1
#
_entry.id   AF-A0A5J4X3C1-F1
#
_cell.length_a   1.000
_cell.length_b   1.000
_cell.length_c   1.000
_cell.angle_alpha   90.00
_cell.angle_beta   90.00
_cell.angle_gamma   90.00
#
_symmetry.space_group_name_H-M   'P 1'
#
loop_
_entity.id
_entity.type
_entity.pdbx_description
1 polymer ?
#
loop_
_entity_poly.entity_id
_entity_poly.type
_entity_poly.pdbx_seq_one_letter_code
_entity_poly.pdbx_strand_id
1 'polypeptide(L)'
;QELLTGRHPYESGTEQATIDRIKVGKPDQLPDFVPREMKELIIAMLSHDANKRPTTKWIMEQDTIKLYLRMQEDKEKQQNEIAQLRQKLAKQQLQSDSFKPKQQSISTKPKVTSEPKIIIQAPVTQATVTQVRKVLTPVESGQVGIADESVRYGRDEVPWARGWDKIVGYIFTGDIAHIGGDWIEGNSGFPGGCHIRTELNMESNPRIGKKFHNIKIKHPKF
;
A
#
# COMPACT_ATOMS: atom_id res chain seq x y z
N GLN A 1 -10.98 14.28 8.72
CA GLN A 1 -12.29 14.69 8.15
C GLN A 1 -12.70 13.83 6.96
N GLU A 2 -11.89 13.73 5.89
CA GLU A 2 -12.24 12.97 4.67
C GLU A 2 -12.69 11.52 4.95
N LEU A 3 -12.04 10.80 5.87
CA LEU A 3 -12.46 9.46 6.31
C LEU A 3 -13.88 9.39 6.91
N LEU A 4 -14.37 10.49 7.48
CA LEU A 4 -15.69 10.58 8.10
C LEU A 4 -16.77 11.04 7.11
N THR A 5 -16.41 11.92 6.18
CA THR A 5 -17.37 12.62 5.31
C THR A 5 -17.32 12.19 3.85
N GLY A 6 -16.28 11.46 3.43
CA GLY A 6 -16.02 11.10 2.04
C GLY A 6 -15.67 12.28 1.13
N ARG A 7 -15.45 13.47 1.70
CA ARG A 7 -15.17 14.73 0.97
C ARG A 7 -14.00 15.47 1.61
N HIS A 8 -13.24 16.16 0.78
CA HIS A 8 -12.07 16.91 1.26
C HIS A 8 -12.53 18.20 1.99
N PRO A 9 -11.91 18.61 3.12
CA PRO A 9 -12.39 19.75 3.93
C PRO A 9 -12.52 21.07 3.17
N TYR A 10 -11.65 21.27 2.17
CA TYR A 10 -11.60 22.49 1.38
C TYR A 10 -12.17 22.30 -0.03
N GLU A 11 -12.74 21.14 -0.33
CA GLU A 11 -13.25 20.79 -1.64
C GLU A 11 -14.23 21.86 -2.16
N SER A 12 -14.11 22.16 -3.45
CA SER A 12 -15.04 23.02 -4.16
C SER A 12 -15.14 22.57 -5.62
N GLY A 13 -16.05 23.15 -6.38
CA GLY A 13 -16.29 22.77 -7.77
C GLY A 13 -15.13 23.03 -8.73
N THR A 14 -14.10 23.79 -8.33
CA THR A 14 -12.91 24.06 -9.16
C THR A 14 -11.63 23.99 -8.32
N GLU A 15 -10.49 23.77 -8.97
CA GLU A 15 -9.18 23.76 -8.32
C GLU A 15 -8.86 25.12 -7.68
N GLN A 16 -9.06 26.21 -8.43
CA GLN A 16 -8.77 27.57 -7.93
C GLN A 16 -9.59 27.90 -6.68
N ALA A 17 -10.89 27.59 -6.67
CA ALA A 17 -11.73 27.83 -5.51
C ALA A 17 -11.31 26.95 -4.30
N THR A 18 -10.77 25.76 -4.55
CA THR A 18 -10.24 24.88 -3.50
C THR A 18 -8.98 25.48 -2.88
N ILE A 19 -8.06 25.99 -3.71
CA ILE A 19 -6.85 26.69 -3.26
C ILE A 19 -7.22 27.93 -2.43
N ASP A 20 -8.19 28.71 -2.89
CA ASP A 20 -8.61 29.92 -2.19
C ASP A 20 -9.23 29.60 -0.82
N ARG A 21 -10.01 28.51 -0.72
CA ARG A 21 -10.55 28.03 0.57
C ARG A 21 -9.45 27.59 1.54
N ILE A 22 -8.40 26.92 1.04
CA ILE A 22 -7.23 26.55 1.85
C ILE A 22 -6.51 27.79 2.37
N LYS A 23 -6.26 28.78 1.49
CA LYS A 23 -5.62 30.05 1.87
C LYS A 23 -6.41 30.80 2.94
N VAL A 24 -7.74 30.83 2.81
CA VAL A 24 -8.63 31.48 3.78
C VAL A 24 -8.75 30.66 5.08
N GLY A 25 -8.40 29.37 5.06
CA GLY A 25 -8.46 28.51 6.25
C GLY A 25 -9.89 28.22 6.72
N LYS A 26 -10.85 28.15 5.79
CA LYS A 26 -12.26 27.82 6.06
C LYS A 26 -12.59 26.41 5.58
N PRO A 27 -12.42 25.37 6.42
CA PRO A 27 -12.86 24.02 6.11
C PRO A 27 -14.38 23.88 6.23
N ASP A 28 -14.93 22.86 5.57
CA ASP A 28 -16.32 22.45 5.73
C ASP A 28 -16.62 21.99 7.15
N GLN A 29 -17.82 22.31 7.62
CA GLN A 29 -18.28 21.91 8.94
C GLN A 29 -18.46 20.38 9.04
N LEU A 30 -18.16 19.85 10.22
CA LEU A 30 -18.32 18.43 10.51
C LEU A 30 -19.79 18.13 10.85
N PRO A 31 -20.39 17.07 10.28
CA PRO A 31 -21.77 16.66 10.57
C PRO A 31 -22.03 16.32 12.04
N ASP A 32 -23.29 16.36 12.46
CA ASP A 32 -23.69 16.13 13.87
C ASP A 32 -23.49 14.73 14.41
N PHE A 33 -23.38 13.73 13.54
CA PHE A 33 -23.05 12.37 13.98
C PHE A 33 -21.62 12.26 14.53
N VAL A 34 -20.73 13.21 14.23
CA VAL A 34 -19.35 13.19 14.71
C VAL A 34 -19.34 13.64 16.19
N PRO A 35 -18.85 12.81 17.12
CA PRO A 35 -18.79 13.18 18.54
C PRO A 35 -18.00 14.46 18.78
N ARG A 36 -18.40 15.25 19.78
CA ARG A 36 -17.82 16.55 20.10
C ARG A 36 -16.29 16.52 20.21
N GLU A 37 -15.74 15.60 21.00
CA GLU A 37 -14.30 15.47 21.22
C GLU A 37 -13.54 15.23 19.91
N MET A 38 -14.11 14.41 19.03
CA MET A 38 -13.52 14.13 17.72
C MET A 38 -13.63 15.34 16.78
N LYS A 39 -14.73 16.10 16.84
CA LYS A 39 -14.87 17.37 16.11
C LYS A 39 -13.79 18.36 16.53
N GLU A 40 -13.59 18.55 17.83
CA GLU A 40 -12.61 19.48 18.39
C GLU A 40 -11.18 19.11 17.95
N LEU A 41 -10.81 17.82 18.04
CA LEU A 41 -9.52 17.34 17.55
C LEU A 41 -9.31 17.63 16.06
N ILE A 42 -10.30 17.31 15.21
CA ILE A 42 -10.20 17.51 13.76
C ILE A 42 -10.11 19.01 13.41
N ILE A 43 -10.90 19.85 14.07
CA ILE A 43 -10.86 21.30 13.89
C ILE A 43 -9.49 21.84 14.27
N ALA A 44 -8.91 21.39 15.39
CA ALA A 44 -7.57 21.79 15.81
C ALA A 44 -6.50 21.36 14.79
N MET A 45 -6.58 20.14 14.25
CA MET A 45 -5.66 19.66 13.20
C MET A 45 -5.75 20.48 11.90
N LEU A 46 -6.94 20.98 11.56
CA LEU A 46 -7.20 21.77 10.35
C LEU A 46 -7.02 23.29 10.57
N SER A 47 -6.61 23.72 11.77
CA SER A 47 -6.42 25.13 12.08
C SER A 47 -5.47 25.81 11.09
N HIS A 48 -5.87 26.99 10.60
CA HIS A 48 -5.01 27.82 9.77
C HIS A 48 -3.73 28.24 10.51
N ASP A 49 -3.86 28.57 11.80
CA ASP A 49 -2.73 28.85 12.69
C ASP A 49 -2.02 27.54 13.05
N ALA A 50 -0.73 27.46 12.67
CA ALA A 50 0.12 26.30 12.90
C ALA A 50 0.33 26.00 14.40
N ASN A 51 0.38 27.04 15.26
CA ASN A 51 0.63 26.86 16.69
C ASN A 51 -0.57 26.25 17.43
N LYS A 52 -1.76 26.35 16.84
CA LYS A 52 -2.98 25.72 17.36
C LYS A 52 -3.14 24.27 16.91
N ARG A 53 -2.32 23.80 15.96
CA ARG A 53 -2.36 22.42 15.53
C ARG A 53 -1.75 21.53 16.61
N PRO A 54 -2.43 20.47 17.03
CA PRO A 54 -1.88 19.55 18.00
C PRO A 54 -0.65 18.84 17.44
N THR A 55 0.31 18.55 18.31
CA THR A 55 1.46 17.71 17.95
C THR A 55 1.05 16.24 17.88
N THR A 56 1.77 15.45 17.09
CA THR A 56 1.55 14.00 17.04
C THR A 56 1.65 13.35 18.42
N LYS A 57 2.56 13.82 19.28
CA LYS A 57 2.68 13.35 20.67
C LYS A 57 1.38 13.57 21.44
N TRP A 58 0.79 14.77 21.34
CA TRP A 58 -0.47 15.08 22.01
C TRP A 58 -1.64 14.24 21.48
N ILE A 59 -1.70 14.01 20.16
CA ILE A 59 -2.71 13.15 19.52
C ILE A 59 -2.58 11.71 20.02
N MET A 60 -1.37 11.15 20.04
CA MET A 60 -1.13 9.78 20.53
C MET A 60 -1.43 9.62 22.02
N GLU A 61 -1.42 10.71 22.79
CA GLU A 61 -1.67 10.68 24.22
C GLU A 61 -3.17 10.54 24.57
N GLN A 62 -4.07 10.83 23.62
CA GLN A 62 -5.51 10.73 23.80
C GLN A 62 -5.94 9.29 24.11
N ASP A 63 -6.75 9.10 25.15
CA ASP A 63 -7.16 7.78 25.65
C ASP A 63 -7.88 6.94 24.60
N THR A 64 -8.74 7.58 23.81
CA THR A 64 -9.45 6.92 22.70
C THR A 64 -8.46 6.37 21.68
N ILE A 65 -7.46 7.15 21.28
CA ILE A 65 -6.44 6.74 20.31
C ILE A 65 -5.59 5.60 20.89
N LYS A 66 -5.13 5.71 22.13
CA LYS A 66 -4.40 4.64 22.82
C LYS A 66 -5.18 3.34 22.93
N LEU A 67 -6.49 3.43 23.22
CA LEU A 67 -7.36 2.26 23.31
C LEU A 67 -7.45 1.55 21.94
N TYR A 68 -7.69 2.31 20.88
CA TYR A 68 -7.75 1.74 19.53
C TYR A 68 -6.41 1.15 19.08
N LEU A 69 -5.28 1.81 19.37
CA LEU A 69 -3.94 1.29 19.05
C LEU A 69 -3.69 -0.07 19.73
N ARG A 70 -3.95 -0.17 21.04
CA ARG A 70 -3.85 -1.44 21.79
C ARG A 70 -4.74 -2.52 21.19
N MET A 71 -5.98 -2.18 20.84
CA MET A 71 -6.89 -3.14 20.21
C MET A 71 -6.40 -3.62 18.84
N GLN A 72 -5.72 -2.77 18.05
CA GLN A 72 -5.14 -3.21 16.78
C GLN A 72 -3.94 -4.13 16.99
N GLU A 73 -3.05 -3.80 17.94
CA GLU A 73 -1.91 -4.66 18.30
C GLU A 73 -2.38 -6.06 18.72
N ASP A 74 -3.44 -6.14 19.53
CA ASP A 74 -3.98 -7.42 19.98
C ASP A 74 -4.65 -8.20 18.85
N LYS A 75 -5.36 -7.52 17.94
CA LYS A 75 -5.90 -8.15 16.72
C LYS A 75 -4.79 -8.72 15.83
N GLU A 76 -3.70 -7.99 15.66
CA GLU A 76 -2.55 -8.46 14.88
C GLU A 76 -1.89 -9.68 15.53
N LYS A 77 -1.70 -9.68 16.85
CA LYS A 77 -1.19 -10.84 17.60
C LYS A 77 -2.08 -12.07 17.40
N GLN A 78 -3.39 -11.91 17.55
CA GLN A 78 -4.36 -13.00 17.35
C GLN A 78 -4.35 -13.51 15.91
N GLN A 79 -4.31 -12.62 14.91
CA GLN A 79 -4.22 -13.02 13.50
C GLN A 79 -2.94 -13.78 13.20
N ASN A 80 -1.81 -13.35 13.77
CA ASN A 80 -0.53 -14.03 13.62
C ASN A 80 -0.56 -15.42 14.26
N GLU A 81 -1.16 -15.56 15.45
CA GLU A 81 -1.32 -16.87 16.11
C GLU A 81 -2.22 -17.81 15.29
N ILE A 82 -3.37 -17.31 14.81
CA ILE A 82 -4.27 -18.07 13.94
C ILE A 82 -3.55 -18.51 12.65
N ALA A 83 -2.76 -17.62 12.04
CA ALA A 83 -1.99 -17.94 10.85
C ALA A 83 -0.94 -19.04 11.12
N GLN A 84 -0.25 -18.96 12.26
CA GLN A 84 0.72 -19.99 12.66
C GLN A 84 0.06 -21.34 12.92
N LEU A 85 -1.09 -21.37 13.61
CA LEU A 85 -1.84 -22.60 13.87
C LEU A 85 -2.33 -23.24 12.56
N ARG A 86 -2.87 -22.43 11.63
CA ARG A 86 -3.27 -22.90 10.30
C ARG A 86 -2.10 -23.49 9.51
N GLN A 87 -0.93 -22.86 9.58
CA GLN A 87 0.27 -23.38 8.92
C GLN A 87 0.72 -24.72 9.52
N LYS A 88 0.67 -24.88 10.85
CA LYS A 88 0.99 -26.15 11.52
C LYS A 88 0.01 -27.26 11.13
N LEU A 89 -1.29 -26.96 11.12
CA LEU A 89 -2.33 -27.92 10.73
C LEU A 89 -2.15 -28.40 9.28
N ALA A 90 -1.87 -27.48 8.34
CA ALA A 90 -1.62 -27.82 6.94
C ALA A 90 -0.40 -28.74 6.75
N LYS A 91 0.65 -28.58 7.57
CA LYS A 91 1.83 -29.46 7.53
C LYS A 91 1.55 -30.86 8.06
N GLN A 92 0.70 -31.00 9.08
CA GLN A 92 0.30 -32.30 9.61
C GLN A 92 -0.56 -33.10 8.62
N GLN A 93 -1.45 -32.43 7.89
CA GLN A 93 -2.27 -33.05 6.85
C GLN A 93 -1.45 -33.58 5.65
N LEU A 94 -0.31 -32.95 5.33
CA LEU A 94 0.59 -33.44 4.26
C LEU A 94 1.38 -34.70 4.65
N GLN A 95 1.51 -35.03 5.93
CA GLN A 95 2.28 -36.19 6.40
C GLN A 95 1.45 -37.47 6.51
N SER A 96 0.12 -37.37 6.59
CA SER A 96 -0.79 -38.53 6.70
C SER A 96 -1.14 -39.23 5.36
N ASP A 97 -0.82 -38.64 4.21
CA ASP A 97 -1.10 -39.22 2.88
C ASP A 97 0.00 -40.16 2.33
N SER A 98 0.91 -40.64 3.19
CA SER A 98 2.03 -41.51 2.78
C SER A 98 1.77 -43.02 2.87
N PHE A 99 0.56 -43.47 3.23
CA PHE A 99 0.20 -44.90 3.16
C PHE A 99 -0.52 -45.25 1.84
N LYS A 100 0.22 -45.74 0.85
CA LYS A 100 -0.32 -46.39 -0.36
C LYS A 100 -0.52 -47.89 -0.15
N PRO A 101 -1.44 -48.53 -0.90
CA PRO A 101 -0.95 -49.54 -1.84
C PRO A 101 -1.53 -49.45 -3.26
N LYS A 102 -0.71 -49.91 -4.22
CA LYS A 102 -0.97 -50.05 -5.66
C LYS A 102 -2.00 -51.15 -5.96
N GLN A 103 -2.96 -50.88 -6.85
CA GLN A 103 -3.54 -51.80 -7.86
C GLN A 103 -4.20 -50.93 -8.96
N GLN A 104 -4.43 -51.33 -10.21
CA GLN A 104 -3.78 -52.18 -11.19
C GLN A 104 -4.48 -51.80 -12.51
N SER A 105 -3.73 -51.75 -13.62
CA SER A 105 -4.17 -51.36 -14.96
C SER A 105 -5.34 -52.20 -15.50
N ILE A 106 -6.39 -51.56 -16.02
CA ILE A 106 -7.22 -52.13 -17.10
C ILE A 106 -7.52 -51.04 -18.15
N SER A 107 -7.09 -51.36 -19.36
CA SER A 107 -7.35 -50.72 -20.65
C SER A 107 -8.78 -50.99 -21.11
N THR A 108 -9.45 -49.98 -21.68
CA THR A 108 -10.26 -50.11 -22.91
C THR A 108 -10.75 -48.73 -23.38
N LYS A 109 -10.33 -48.33 -24.59
CA LYS A 109 -11.05 -47.35 -25.44
C LYS A 109 -12.16 -48.07 -26.23
N PRO A 110 -13.21 -47.37 -26.68
CA PRO A 110 -13.29 -46.98 -28.10
C PRO A 110 -13.73 -45.51 -28.27
N LYS A 111 -13.04 -44.68 -29.08
CA LYS A 111 -13.21 -44.42 -30.52
C LYS A 111 -14.54 -43.73 -30.93
N VAL A 112 -14.47 -42.39 -30.98
CA VAL A 112 -14.97 -41.42 -32.00
C VAL A 112 -16.45 -41.46 -32.40
N THR A 113 -17.16 -40.33 -32.28
CA THR A 113 -17.75 -39.54 -33.40
C THR A 113 -18.37 -38.21 -32.92
N SER A 114 -18.04 -37.13 -33.65
CA SER A 114 -18.65 -35.79 -33.81
C SER A 114 -18.67 -34.76 -32.65
N GLU A 115 -17.89 -33.69 -32.84
CA GLU A 115 -18.13 -32.33 -32.30
C GLU A 115 -18.84 -31.44 -33.36
N PRO A 116 -19.29 -30.19 -33.08
CA PRO A 116 -19.68 -29.55 -31.81
C PRO A 116 -21.03 -28.77 -31.91
N LYS A 117 -21.68 -28.46 -30.79
CA LYS A 117 -22.49 -27.23 -30.67
C LYS A 117 -22.51 -26.75 -29.22
N ILE A 118 -21.63 -25.79 -28.93
CA ILE A 118 -21.47 -25.14 -27.63
C ILE A 118 -22.55 -24.05 -27.53
N ILE A 119 -23.48 -24.19 -26.59
CA ILE A 119 -24.32 -23.08 -26.13
C ILE A 119 -23.65 -22.55 -24.86
N ILE A 120 -22.92 -21.45 -25.00
CA ILE A 120 -22.31 -20.73 -23.88
C ILE A 120 -23.43 -19.95 -23.17
N GLN A 121 -23.80 -20.40 -21.97
CA GLN A 121 -24.52 -19.57 -21.01
C GLN A 121 -23.48 -18.75 -20.23
N ALA A 122 -23.59 -17.43 -20.26
CA ALA A 122 -22.61 -16.50 -19.70
C ALA A 122 -22.45 -16.69 -18.18
N PRO A 123 -21.23 -16.95 -17.66
CA PRO A 123 -20.98 -16.86 -16.23
C PRO A 123 -20.72 -15.39 -15.85
N VAL A 124 -21.47 -14.94 -14.85
CA VAL A 124 -21.34 -13.65 -14.17
C VAL A 124 -19.87 -13.42 -13.80
N THR A 125 -19.28 -12.34 -14.32
CA THR A 125 -17.94 -11.89 -13.94
C THR A 125 -17.95 -11.40 -12.49
N GLN A 126 -17.59 -12.29 -11.57
CA GLN A 126 -17.06 -11.85 -10.28
C GLN A 126 -15.77 -11.07 -10.57
N ALA A 127 -15.74 -9.81 -10.15
CA ALA A 127 -14.61 -8.91 -10.33
C ALA A 127 -13.33 -9.58 -9.80
N THR A 128 -12.46 -9.95 -10.72
CA THR A 128 -11.13 -10.48 -10.42
C THR A 128 -10.28 -9.37 -9.82
N VAL A 129 -10.10 -9.46 -8.50
CA VAL A 129 -9.13 -8.70 -7.72
C VAL A 129 -7.76 -8.83 -8.36
N THR A 130 -7.30 -7.77 -9.00
CA THR A 130 -5.99 -7.74 -9.66
C THR A 130 -4.99 -7.10 -8.70
N GLN A 131 -4.46 -7.91 -7.77
CA GLN A 131 -3.28 -7.56 -6.99
C GLN A 131 -2.06 -7.71 -7.93
N VAL A 132 -1.51 -6.59 -8.41
CA VAL A 132 -0.42 -6.62 -9.39
C VAL A 132 0.96 -6.78 -8.71
N ARG A 133 1.62 -7.88 -9.10
CA ARG A 133 3.08 -8.15 -9.20
C ARG A 133 3.99 -7.61 -8.08
N LYS A 134 4.34 -8.51 -7.16
CA LYS A 134 5.54 -8.45 -6.31
C LYS A 134 6.79 -8.47 -7.21
N VAL A 135 7.49 -7.35 -7.35
CA VAL A 135 8.82 -7.32 -7.96
C VAL A 135 9.84 -7.34 -6.82
N LEU A 136 10.58 -8.44 -6.72
CA LEU A 136 11.76 -8.54 -5.86
C LEU A 136 12.96 -8.34 -6.78
N THR A 137 13.64 -7.20 -6.68
CA THR A 137 14.94 -7.02 -7.33
C THR A 137 16.02 -7.11 -6.25
N PRO A 138 16.99 -8.02 -6.38
CA PRO A 138 18.26 -7.90 -5.66
C PRO A 138 18.89 -6.57 -6.06
N VAL A 139 19.15 -5.69 -5.09
CA VAL A 139 19.83 -4.43 -5.35
C VAL A 139 21.26 -4.58 -4.87
N GLU A 140 22.16 -4.86 -5.81
CA GLU A 140 23.60 -4.72 -5.60
C GLU A 140 23.92 -3.22 -5.73
N SER A 141 24.11 -2.53 -4.60
CA SER A 141 24.43 -1.10 -4.50
C SER A 141 23.67 -0.21 -5.50
N GLY A 142 22.41 0.07 -5.22
CA GLY A 142 21.55 0.81 -6.14
C GLY A 142 20.55 1.72 -5.44
N GLN A 143 20.22 2.82 -6.10
CA GLN A 143 19.17 3.76 -5.73
C GLN A 143 17.83 3.26 -6.27
N VAL A 144 16.73 3.52 -5.55
CA VAL A 144 15.36 3.28 -6.05
C VAL A 144 14.64 4.62 -6.12
N GLY A 145 13.93 4.87 -7.20
CA GLY A 145 13.27 6.16 -7.39
C GLY A 145 12.03 6.09 -8.27
N ILE A 146 11.30 7.20 -8.27
CA ILE A 146 10.18 7.47 -9.18
C ILE A 146 10.63 8.59 -10.10
N ALA A 147 10.42 8.41 -11.39
CA ALA A 147 10.64 9.44 -12.39
C ALA A 147 9.31 9.85 -13.01
N ASP A 148 9.24 11.10 -13.43
CA ASP A 148 8.14 11.60 -14.25
C ASP A 148 7.99 10.77 -15.55
N GLU A 149 6.78 10.70 -16.07
CA GLU A 149 6.47 9.91 -17.27
C GLU A 149 7.20 10.40 -18.53
N SER A 150 7.70 11.64 -18.55
CA SER A 150 8.50 12.16 -19.66
C SER A 150 9.95 11.64 -19.65
N VAL A 151 10.41 11.05 -18.54
CA VAL A 151 11.78 10.57 -18.39
C VAL A 151 11.91 9.14 -18.94
N ARG A 152 13.00 8.89 -19.66
CA ARG A 152 13.33 7.58 -20.24
C ARG A 152 14.77 7.24 -19.87
N TYR A 153 14.99 6.01 -19.40
CA TYR A 153 16.30 5.50 -19.07
C TYR A 153 16.70 4.39 -20.03
N GLY A 154 17.96 4.43 -20.47
CA GLY A 154 18.66 3.31 -21.05
C GLY A 154 18.97 2.24 -20.00
N ARG A 155 19.36 1.04 -20.45
CA ARG A 155 19.92 0.03 -19.55
C ARG A 155 21.20 0.58 -18.92
N ASP A 156 21.36 0.39 -17.62
CA ASP A 156 22.51 0.85 -16.83
C ASP A 156 22.70 2.39 -16.79
N GLU A 157 21.71 3.17 -17.24
CA GLU A 157 21.71 4.63 -17.03
C GLU A 157 21.43 4.95 -15.57
N VAL A 158 22.26 5.82 -15.00
CA VAL A 158 22.08 6.30 -13.62
C VAL A 158 20.86 7.21 -13.51
N PRO A 159 20.12 7.19 -12.38
CA PRO A 159 18.88 7.94 -12.23
C PRO A 159 19.02 9.45 -12.45
N TRP A 160 20.13 10.06 -12.03
CA TRP A 160 20.35 11.51 -12.20
C TRP A 160 20.86 11.91 -13.59
N ALA A 161 21.03 10.97 -14.52
CA ALA A 161 21.47 11.28 -15.90
C ALA A 161 20.54 12.27 -16.63
N ARG A 162 19.30 12.42 -16.13
CA ARG A 162 18.27 13.30 -16.68
C ARG A 162 17.97 14.52 -15.81
N GLY A 163 18.74 14.74 -14.74
CA GLY A 163 18.51 15.81 -13.77
C GLY A 163 17.59 15.41 -12.61
N TRP A 164 17.60 16.22 -11.54
CA TRP A 164 16.79 16.02 -10.32
C TRP A 164 15.41 16.70 -10.38
N ASP A 165 15.12 17.44 -11.45
CA ASP A 165 13.89 18.21 -11.63
C ASP A 165 12.63 17.34 -11.82
N LYS A 166 12.83 16.08 -12.22
CA LYS A 166 11.74 15.15 -12.58
C LYS A 166 11.84 13.80 -11.89
N ILE A 167 12.67 13.68 -10.88
CA ILE A 167 12.93 12.40 -10.20
C ILE A 167 12.92 12.59 -8.68
N VAL A 168 12.41 11.57 -7.99
CA VAL A 168 12.62 11.37 -6.56
C VAL A 168 13.42 10.09 -6.43
N GLY A 169 14.55 10.14 -5.73
CA GLY A 169 15.42 8.99 -5.57
C GLY A 169 15.78 8.74 -4.11
N TYR A 170 15.72 7.49 -3.69
CA TYR A 170 16.08 7.00 -2.37
C TYR A 170 17.34 6.14 -2.47
N ILE A 171 18.41 6.63 -1.85
CA ILE A 171 19.75 6.04 -1.94
C ILE A 171 19.96 5.01 -0.83
N PHE A 172 20.84 4.03 -1.07
CA PHE A 172 21.17 2.98 -0.12
C PHE A 172 21.67 3.47 1.25
N THR A 173 22.13 4.73 1.35
CA THR A 173 22.51 5.39 2.61
C THR A 173 21.30 5.80 3.46
N GLY A 174 20.10 5.88 2.87
CA GLY A 174 18.88 6.36 3.51
C GLY A 174 18.47 7.77 3.07
N ASP A 175 19.26 8.42 2.23
CA ASP A 175 18.99 9.78 1.82
C ASP A 175 17.94 9.80 0.69
N ILE A 176 16.99 10.72 0.79
CA ILE A 176 16.04 11.02 -0.30
C ILE A 176 16.50 12.30 -0.97
N ALA A 177 16.62 12.28 -2.30
CA ALA A 177 16.83 13.48 -3.09
C ALA A 177 15.63 13.72 -4.02
N HIS A 178 15.28 15.00 -4.16
CA HIS A 178 14.20 15.52 -4.99
C HIS A 178 14.58 16.91 -5.51
N ILE A 179 13.70 17.54 -6.30
CA ILE A 179 13.86 18.85 -6.96
C ILE A 179 14.71 19.81 -6.14
N GLY A 180 15.84 20.26 -6.72
CA GLY A 180 16.79 21.18 -6.09
C GLY A 180 18.14 20.54 -5.75
N GLY A 181 18.24 19.21 -5.69
CA GLY A 181 19.48 18.50 -5.38
C GLY A 181 19.82 18.48 -3.88
N ASP A 182 18.92 19.00 -3.04
CA ASP A 182 19.04 18.93 -1.60
C ASP A 182 18.75 17.51 -1.10
N TRP A 183 19.53 17.09 -0.11
CA TRP A 183 19.43 15.77 0.51
C TRP A 183 18.53 15.83 1.74
N ILE A 184 17.53 14.96 1.77
CA ILE A 184 16.69 14.72 2.94
C ILE A 184 17.28 13.51 3.67
N GLU A 185 18.00 13.81 4.75
CA GLU A 185 18.66 12.84 5.62
C GLU A 185 17.69 12.30 6.70
N GLY A 186 18.11 11.24 7.40
CA GLY A 186 17.41 10.73 8.59
C GLY A 186 16.54 9.50 8.37
N ASN A 187 16.47 8.95 7.15
CA ASN A 187 15.84 7.64 6.92
C ASN A 187 16.88 6.52 7.09
N SER A 188 16.40 5.30 7.35
CA SER A 188 17.26 4.13 7.46
C SER A 188 17.82 3.73 6.09
N GLY A 189 19.13 3.52 5.97
CA GLY A 189 19.72 2.97 4.75
C GLY A 189 19.36 1.51 4.49
N PHE A 190 19.64 1.04 3.28
CA PHE A 190 19.51 -0.35 2.85
C PHE A 190 20.82 -0.82 2.19
N PRO A 191 21.84 -1.16 2.99
CA PRO A 191 23.12 -1.62 2.44
C PRO A 191 22.96 -2.92 1.63
N GLY A 192 23.97 -3.24 0.81
CA GLY A 192 23.95 -4.38 -0.11
C GLY A 192 23.45 -5.69 0.53
N GLY A 193 22.63 -6.44 -0.22
CA GLY A 193 21.97 -7.66 0.26
C GLY A 193 20.57 -7.45 0.85
N CYS A 194 20.11 -6.20 1.00
CA CYS A 194 18.73 -5.90 1.35
C CYS A 194 17.77 -6.21 0.19
N HIS A 195 16.61 -6.77 0.52
CA HIS A 195 15.55 -6.99 -0.46
C HIS A 195 14.55 -5.85 -0.38
N ILE A 196 14.44 -5.08 -1.46
CA ILE A 196 13.45 -4.00 -1.58
C ILE A 196 12.20 -4.58 -2.21
N ARG A 197 11.07 -4.38 -1.53
CA ARG A 197 9.75 -4.70 -2.07
C ARG A 197 8.99 -3.41 -2.33
N THR A 198 8.55 -3.24 -3.57
CA THR A 198 7.57 -2.21 -3.94
C THR A 198 6.17 -2.83 -3.97
N GLU A 199 5.22 -2.18 -3.29
CA GLU A 199 3.80 -2.54 -3.30
C GLU A 199 3.02 -1.38 -3.94
N LEU A 200 2.31 -1.67 -5.03
CA LEU A 200 1.44 -0.71 -5.72
C LEU A 200 -0.01 -0.95 -5.29
N ASN A 201 -0.61 0.00 -4.57
CA ASN A 201 -2.03 -0.07 -4.26
C ASN A 201 -2.86 0.53 -5.43
N MET A 202 -3.68 -0.32 -6.06
CA MET A 202 -4.56 0.02 -7.20
C MET A 202 -6.04 0.09 -6.82
N GLU A 203 -6.37 0.05 -5.53
CA GLU A 203 -7.75 -0.02 -5.02
C GLU A 203 -8.40 1.38 -4.88
N SER A 204 -7.67 2.47 -5.14
CA SER A 204 -8.21 3.83 -5.06
C SER A 204 -9.18 4.13 -6.22
N ASN A 205 -10.32 4.76 -5.91
CA ASN A 205 -11.34 5.21 -6.87
C ASN A 205 -11.54 6.74 -6.69
N PRO A 206 -11.37 7.59 -7.71
CA PRO A 206 -11.02 7.26 -9.10
C PRO A 206 -9.62 6.62 -9.21
N ARG A 207 -9.53 5.59 -10.06
CA ARG A 207 -8.32 4.77 -10.35
C ARG A 207 -7.12 5.57 -10.88
N ILE A 208 -7.29 6.87 -11.02
CA ILE A 208 -6.38 7.83 -11.65
C ILE A 208 -5.66 8.67 -10.57
N GLY A 209 -6.18 8.75 -9.35
CA GLY A 209 -5.80 9.84 -8.43
C GLY A 209 -4.72 9.58 -7.40
N LYS A 210 -4.60 8.37 -6.82
CA LYS A 210 -3.65 8.12 -5.71
C LYS A 210 -3.12 6.69 -5.74
N LYS A 211 -2.06 6.46 -6.54
CA LYS A 211 -1.25 5.24 -6.46
C LYS A 211 -0.24 5.41 -5.34
N PHE A 212 -0.54 4.85 -4.17
CA PHE A 212 0.41 4.83 -3.07
C PHE A 212 1.44 3.72 -3.32
N HIS A 213 2.71 4.09 -3.26
CA HIS A 213 3.83 3.18 -3.32
C HIS A 213 4.33 2.95 -1.89
N ASN A 214 4.16 1.74 -1.38
CA ASN A 214 4.82 1.35 -0.14
C ASN A 214 6.13 0.66 -0.47
N ILE A 215 7.23 1.24 0.01
CA ILE A 215 8.56 0.64 -0.06
C ILE A 215 8.81 -0.06 1.28
N LYS A 216 9.02 -1.38 1.24
CA LYS A 216 9.41 -2.18 2.41
C LYS A 216 10.81 -2.72 2.19
N ILE A 217 11.70 -2.44 3.13
CA ILE A 217 13.08 -2.92 3.13
C ILE A 217 13.15 -4.12 4.08
N LYS A 218 13.62 -5.26 3.59
CA LYS A 218 13.96 -6.41 4.43
C LYS A 218 15.47 -6.51 4.53
N HIS A 219 15.96 -6.34 5.75
CA HIS A 219 17.36 -6.62 6.08
C HIS A 219 17.61 -8.14 6.10
N PRO A 220 18.80 -8.58 5.68
CA PRO A 220 19.20 -9.97 5.85
C PRO A 220 19.13 -10.35 7.33
N LYS A 221 18.65 -11.57 7.62
CA LYS A 221 18.77 -12.13 8.96
C LYS A 221 20.21 -12.62 9.12
N PHE A 222 20.89 -12.17 10.17
CA PHE A 222 22.16 -12.72 10.61
C PHE A 222 21.98 -14.17 11.09
#